data_AF-A0A4Q3KAY0-F1
#
_entry.id   AF-A0A4Q3KAY0-F1
#
_cell.length_a   1.000
_cell.length_b   1.000
_cell.length_c   1.000
_cell.angle_alpha   90.00
_cell.angle_beta   90.00
_cell.angle_gamma   90.00
#
_symmetry.space_group_name_H-M   'P 1'
#
loop_
_entity.id
_entity.type
_entity.pdbx_description
1 polymer ?
#
loop_
_entity_poly.entity_id
_entity_poly.type
_entity_poly.pdbx_seq_one_letter_code
_entity_poly.pdbx_strand_id
1 'polypeptide(L)'
;MLYLSTRGHPDRKRFCDILLEGLAPDGGLYLPEHYPQIDDAALTRLRKAYHEQGYAELAFQILSLYIDDIPAADLKRLCEKTYTAEVFGTGEIVPLRHLEDGLWLEALSNGPTLAFKDMAMQLLGNLFEYELGRRGAELNILGATSGDTGSAAEYAMRGKQGVRVFMTSPHGRMSAFQQAQMFSLQDENIHNIAIEGVFDDCQDIVKAVSNDLAFKRKYKIGTVNSINWARLLAQVVYYFAGYVQATESNDQKVSFTVPSGNFGNVCAGHVARMMGLPIDRLVVATNENDVLDEFFRTGVYRVRGSA
;
A
#
# COMPACT_ATOMS: atom_id res chain seq x y z
N MET A 1 -4.82 -4.55 -19.06
CA MET A 1 -3.75 -3.78 -18.42
C MET A 1 -2.52 -4.66 -18.30
N LEU A 2 -1.38 -4.14 -18.75
CA LEU A 2 -0.09 -4.78 -18.60
C LEU A 2 0.83 -3.88 -17.77
N TYR A 3 1.85 -4.49 -17.20
CA TYR A 3 2.83 -3.85 -16.32
C TYR A 3 4.25 -4.06 -16.84
N LEU A 4 5.04 -2.99 -16.78
CA LEU A 4 6.43 -2.93 -17.21
C LEU A 4 7.37 -2.71 -16.02
N SER A 5 8.63 -3.11 -16.16
CA SER A 5 9.68 -2.75 -15.20
C SER A 5 10.22 -1.35 -15.48
N THR A 6 10.38 -0.55 -14.43
CA THR A 6 11.08 0.75 -14.45
C THR A 6 12.54 0.67 -14.89
N ARG A 7 13.15 -0.52 -14.92
CA ARG A 7 14.53 -0.75 -15.40
C ARG A 7 14.61 -1.38 -16.78
N GLY A 8 13.47 -1.55 -17.47
CA GLY A 8 13.43 -1.91 -18.87
C GLY A 8 13.43 -3.41 -19.17
N HIS A 9 13.18 -4.30 -18.18
CA HIS A 9 12.91 -5.71 -18.45
C HIS A 9 11.91 -5.87 -19.61
N PRO A 10 12.16 -6.76 -20.59
CA PRO A 10 11.33 -6.84 -21.80
C PRO A 10 9.95 -7.45 -21.55
N ASP A 11 9.82 -8.31 -20.55
CA ASP A 11 8.54 -8.97 -20.27
C ASP A 11 7.50 -7.97 -19.74
N ARG A 12 6.26 -8.14 -20.21
CA ARG A 12 5.08 -7.46 -19.68
C ARG A 12 4.24 -8.46 -18.92
N LYS A 13 3.80 -8.07 -17.73
CA LYS A 13 3.06 -8.96 -16.82
C LYS A 13 1.66 -8.43 -16.56
N ARG A 14 0.75 -9.32 -16.19
CA ARG A 14 -0.60 -8.94 -15.73
C ARG A 14 -0.57 -8.64 -14.22
N PHE A 15 -1.63 -8.05 -13.70
CA PHE A 15 -1.68 -7.59 -12.31
C PHE A 15 -1.44 -8.74 -11.31
N CYS A 16 -2.11 -9.88 -11.47
CA CYS A 16 -1.99 -11.02 -10.58
C CYS A 16 -0.56 -11.62 -10.55
N ASP A 17 0.21 -11.47 -11.63
CA ASP A 17 1.60 -11.92 -11.67
C ASP A 17 2.51 -10.99 -10.87
N ILE A 18 2.39 -9.68 -11.09
CA ILE A 18 3.20 -8.69 -10.36
C ILE A 18 2.80 -8.58 -8.89
N LEU A 19 1.54 -8.91 -8.57
CA LEU A 19 1.02 -8.96 -7.20
C LEU A 19 1.87 -9.90 -6.34
N LEU A 20 2.12 -11.13 -6.83
CA LEU A 20 2.88 -12.15 -6.10
C LEU A 20 4.39 -11.97 -6.21
N GLU A 21 4.89 -11.47 -7.33
CA GLU A 21 6.33 -11.31 -7.56
C GLU A 21 6.93 -10.12 -6.80
N GLY A 22 6.19 -9.01 -6.72
CA GLY A 22 6.59 -7.77 -6.06
C GLY A 22 7.63 -6.95 -6.83
N LEU A 23 8.81 -7.52 -7.09
CA LEU A 23 9.92 -6.90 -7.86
C LEU A 23 10.07 -7.55 -9.22
N ALA A 24 10.44 -6.75 -10.22
CA ALA A 24 10.81 -7.29 -11.53
C ALA A 24 12.15 -8.04 -11.47
N PRO A 25 12.42 -8.99 -12.38
CA PRO A 25 13.67 -9.76 -12.39
C PRO A 25 14.95 -8.93 -12.51
N ASP A 26 14.88 -7.73 -13.09
CA ASP A 26 15.98 -6.77 -13.22
C ASP A 26 16.15 -5.85 -11.96
N GLY A 27 15.39 -6.15 -10.90
CA GLY A 27 15.34 -5.35 -9.68
C GLY A 27 14.59 -4.03 -9.84
N GLY A 28 13.88 -3.81 -10.95
CA GLY A 28 13.00 -2.67 -11.15
C GLY A 28 11.65 -2.85 -10.45
N LEU A 29 10.96 -1.72 -10.31
CA LEU A 29 9.57 -1.65 -9.85
C LEU A 29 8.61 -1.82 -11.02
N TYR A 30 7.47 -2.47 -10.78
CA TYR A 30 6.39 -2.56 -11.76
C TYR A 30 5.53 -1.28 -11.79
N LEU A 31 5.24 -0.81 -12.99
CA LEU A 31 4.30 0.28 -13.28
C LEU A 31 3.37 -0.13 -14.43
N PRO A 32 2.14 0.38 -14.49
CA PRO A 32 1.25 0.13 -15.62
C PRO A 32 1.83 0.77 -16.89
N GLU A 33 1.56 0.19 -18.06
CA GLU A 33 2.03 0.75 -19.34
C GLU A 33 1.46 2.16 -19.61
N HIS A 34 0.30 2.47 -19.03
CA HIS A 34 -0.31 3.80 -19.05
C HIS A 34 -1.18 3.99 -17.81
N TYR A 35 -1.38 5.24 -17.40
CA TYR A 35 -2.39 5.58 -16.40
C TYR A 35 -3.76 5.70 -17.07
N PRO A 36 -4.78 4.93 -16.66
CA PRO A 36 -6.17 5.12 -17.11
C PRO A 36 -6.62 6.56 -16.89
N GLN A 37 -7.29 7.13 -17.88
CA GLN A 37 -7.75 8.52 -17.84
C GLN A 37 -9.22 8.57 -17.38
N ILE A 38 -9.52 9.50 -16.48
CA ILE A 38 -10.83 9.79 -15.93
C ILE A 38 -11.21 11.19 -16.40
N ASP A 39 -12.20 11.26 -17.27
CA ASP A 39 -12.82 12.51 -17.68
C ASP A 39 -13.84 13.00 -16.64
N ASP A 40 -14.40 14.20 -16.84
CA ASP A 40 -15.37 14.80 -15.93
C ASP A 40 -16.63 13.93 -15.72
N ALA A 41 -17.09 13.26 -16.78
CA ALA A 41 -18.23 12.35 -16.71
C ALA A 41 -17.91 11.11 -15.86
N ALA A 42 -16.70 10.55 -15.99
CA ALA A 42 -16.22 9.45 -15.16
C ALA A 42 -16.03 9.88 -13.70
N LEU A 43 -15.46 11.05 -13.44
CA LEU A 43 -15.32 11.58 -12.08
C LEU A 43 -16.68 11.81 -11.42
N THR A 44 -17.67 12.32 -12.16
CA THR A 44 -19.06 12.44 -11.70
C THR A 44 -19.66 11.07 -11.32
N ARG A 45 -19.38 10.01 -12.10
CA ARG A 45 -19.81 8.65 -11.76
C ARG A 45 -19.14 8.14 -10.49
N LEU A 46 -17.84 8.38 -10.31
CA LEU A 46 -17.11 7.98 -9.10
C LEU A 46 -17.61 8.72 -7.85
N ARG A 47 -17.87 10.03 -7.96
CA ARG A 47 -18.49 10.83 -6.90
C ARG A 47 -19.85 10.25 -6.50
N LYS A 48 -20.71 9.97 -7.47
CA LYS A 48 -22.02 9.34 -7.23
C LYS A 48 -21.88 7.98 -6.54
N ALA A 49 -20.97 7.14 -7.02
CA ALA A 49 -20.71 5.83 -6.43
C ALA A 49 -20.25 5.93 -4.98
N TYR A 50 -19.34 6.85 -4.65
CA TYR A 50 -18.90 7.08 -3.28
C TYR A 50 -20.07 7.51 -2.38
N HIS A 51 -20.90 8.46 -2.80
CA HIS A 51 -22.03 8.94 -1.97
C HIS A 51 -23.15 7.90 -1.81
N GLU A 52 -23.44 7.10 -2.83
CA GLU A 52 -24.55 6.14 -2.80
C GLU A 52 -24.14 4.77 -2.23
N GLN A 53 -22.89 4.36 -2.42
CA GLN A 53 -22.43 2.98 -2.16
C GLN A 53 -21.16 2.91 -1.30
N GLY A 54 -20.52 4.05 -1.01
CA GLY A 54 -19.40 4.17 -0.08
C GLY A 54 -18.03 3.85 -0.66
N TYR A 55 -17.05 3.78 0.24
CA TYR A 55 -15.63 3.66 -0.11
C TYR A 55 -15.30 2.34 -0.84
N ALA A 56 -15.93 1.23 -0.47
CA ALA A 56 -15.65 -0.07 -1.09
C ALA A 56 -16.02 -0.09 -2.59
N GLU A 57 -17.13 0.55 -2.97
CA GLU A 57 -17.51 0.69 -4.39
C GLU A 57 -16.55 1.62 -5.12
N LEU A 58 -16.18 2.76 -4.52
CA LEU A 58 -15.19 3.66 -5.11
C LEU A 58 -13.86 2.92 -5.36
N ALA A 59 -13.40 2.13 -4.39
CA ALA A 59 -12.22 1.29 -4.52
C ALA A 59 -12.39 0.31 -5.68
N PHE A 60 -13.50 -0.44 -5.75
CA PHE A 60 -13.78 -1.36 -6.84
C PHE A 60 -13.68 -0.69 -8.21
N GLN A 61 -14.31 0.47 -8.40
CA GLN A 61 -14.31 1.17 -9.70
C GLN A 61 -12.91 1.65 -10.09
N ILE A 62 -12.14 2.23 -9.15
CA ILE A 62 -10.77 2.68 -9.42
C ILE A 62 -9.84 1.50 -9.71
N LEU A 63 -9.92 0.44 -8.89
CA LEU A 63 -9.08 -0.76 -9.03
C LEU A 63 -9.37 -1.49 -10.35
N SER A 64 -10.63 -1.54 -10.79
CA SER A 64 -11.04 -2.18 -12.05
C SER A 64 -10.40 -1.53 -13.30
N LEU A 65 -9.94 -0.28 -13.21
CA LEU A 65 -9.21 0.37 -14.32
C LEU A 65 -7.79 -0.20 -14.50
N TYR A 66 -7.25 -0.83 -13.47
CA TYR A 66 -5.89 -1.38 -13.44
C TYR A 66 -5.88 -2.92 -13.43
N ILE A 67 -6.93 -3.55 -12.89
CA ILE A 67 -7.00 -4.99 -12.67
C ILE A 67 -8.02 -5.60 -13.65
N ASP A 68 -7.53 -6.18 -14.75
CA ASP A 68 -8.37 -6.82 -15.78
C ASP A 68 -8.28 -8.35 -15.82
N ASP A 69 -7.55 -8.93 -14.86
CA ASP A 69 -7.27 -10.36 -14.75
C ASP A 69 -7.90 -11.00 -13.50
N ILE A 70 -8.64 -10.21 -12.72
CA ILE A 70 -9.57 -10.68 -11.67
C ILE A 70 -11.00 -10.42 -12.18
N PRO A 71 -11.92 -11.41 -12.16
CA PRO A 71 -13.32 -11.18 -12.51
C PRO A 71 -13.94 -10.05 -11.69
N ALA A 72 -14.70 -9.15 -12.33
CA ALA A 72 -15.23 -7.95 -11.68
C ALA A 72 -16.05 -8.25 -10.40
N ALA A 73 -16.87 -9.31 -10.44
CA ALA A 73 -17.63 -9.76 -9.28
C ALA A 73 -16.75 -10.20 -8.11
N ASP A 74 -15.58 -10.77 -8.39
CA ASP A 74 -14.63 -11.20 -7.36
C ASP A 74 -13.90 -9.99 -6.78
N LEU A 75 -13.41 -9.08 -7.65
CA LEU A 75 -12.75 -7.85 -7.21
C LEU A 75 -13.68 -6.99 -6.35
N LYS A 76 -14.95 -6.87 -6.72
CA LYS A 76 -15.96 -6.16 -5.92
C LYS A 76 -16.11 -6.78 -4.53
N ARG A 77 -16.29 -8.11 -4.44
CA ARG A 77 -16.38 -8.83 -3.16
C ARG A 77 -15.12 -8.64 -2.30
N LEU A 78 -13.93 -8.60 -2.92
CA LEU A 78 -12.68 -8.35 -2.19
C LEU A 78 -12.64 -6.93 -1.61
N CYS A 79 -13.12 -5.92 -2.34
CA CYS A 79 -13.22 -4.54 -1.83
C CYS A 79 -14.22 -4.43 -0.68
N GLU A 80 -15.41 -5.04 -0.83
CA GLU A 80 -16.47 -5.08 0.19
C GLU A 80 -16.02 -5.83 1.45
N LYS A 81 -15.28 -6.93 1.32
CA LYS A 81 -14.68 -7.66 2.45
C LYS A 81 -13.60 -6.84 3.16
N THR A 82 -12.90 -5.97 2.43
CA THR A 82 -11.75 -5.22 2.94
C THR A 82 -12.18 -3.99 3.72
N TYR A 83 -13.00 -3.13 3.10
CA TYR A 83 -13.25 -1.78 3.57
C TYR A 83 -14.60 -1.70 4.29
N THR A 84 -14.62 -2.17 5.54
CA THR A 84 -15.83 -2.15 6.40
C THR A 84 -15.65 -1.31 7.65
N ALA A 85 -16.77 -0.90 8.25
CA ALA A 85 -16.78 -0.15 9.51
C ALA A 85 -16.21 -0.98 10.68
N GLU A 86 -16.34 -2.30 10.66
CA GLU A 86 -15.78 -3.18 11.69
C GLU A 86 -14.25 -3.21 11.63
N VAL A 87 -13.66 -3.10 10.44
CA VAL A 87 -12.20 -3.11 10.26
C VAL A 87 -11.60 -1.72 10.48
N PHE A 88 -12.28 -0.67 10.01
CA PHE A 88 -11.77 0.72 10.01
C PHE A 88 -12.48 1.65 11.00
N GLY A 89 -13.32 1.12 11.88
CA GLY A 89 -14.03 1.88 12.92
C GLY A 89 -15.11 2.86 12.43
N THR A 90 -15.29 3.04 11.11
CA THR A 90 -16.28 3.94 10.51
C THR A 90 -16.65 3.49 9.09
N GLY A 91 -17.90 3.72 8.67
CA GLY A 91 -18.37 3.43 7.32
C GLY A 91 -17.79 4.34 6.23
N GLU A 92 -17.29 5.53 6.60
CA GLU A 92 -16.61 6.44 5.66
C GLU A 92 -15.20 5.94 5.30
N ILE A 93 -14.64 5.02 6.11
CA ILE A 93 -13.30 4.45 6.06
C ILE A 93 -12.18 5.50 6.26
N VAL A 94 -12.19 6.57 5.47
CA VAL A 94 -11.23 7.70 5.48
C VAL A 94 -11.93 9.05 5.67
N PRO A 95 -12.55 9.30 6.84
CA PRO A 95 -13.32 10.51 7.07
C PRO A 95 -12.43 11.76 7.01
N LEU A 96 -12.93 12.83 6.39
CA LEU A 96 -12.32 14.15 6.48
C LEU A 96 -12.76 14.88 7.75
N ARG A 97 -11.80 15.33 8.55
CA ARG A 97 -12.04 16.13 9.75
C ARG A 97 -11.65 17.58 9.50
N HIS A 98 -12.61 18.49 9.63
CA HIS A 98 -12.34 19.92 9.55
C HIS A 98 -11.45 20.33 10.72
N LEU A 99 -10.37 21.07 10.44
CA LEU A 99 -9.52 21.67 11.46
C LEU A 99 -9.76 23.18 11.53
N GLU A 100 -9.64 23.85 10.39
CA GLU A 100 -9.85 25.28 10.21
C GLU A 100 -10.10 25.60 8.73
N ASP A 101 -10.38 26.87 8.41
CA ASP A 101 -10.75 27.29 7.06
C ASP A 101 -9.72 26.85 6.01
N GLY A 102 -10.14 25.97 5.11
CA GLY A 102 -9.30 25.42 4.04
C GLY A 102 -8.32 24.32 4.47
N LEU A 103 -8.39 23.85 5.72
CA LEU A 103 -7.55 22.78 6.25
C LEU A 103 -8.38 21.63 6.84
N TRP A 104 -8.17 20.45 6.27
CA TRP A 104 -8.81 19.21 6.68
C TRP A 104 -7.77 18.13 6.95
N LEU A 105 -8.08 17.26 7.90
CA LEU A 105 -7.31 16.04 8.16
C LEU A 105 -8.05 14.84 7.59
N GLU A 106 -7.44 14.16 6.63
CA GLU A 106 -7.91 12.87 6.13
C GLU A 106 -7.46 11.75 7.08
N ALA A 107 -8.42 11.15 7.80
CA ALA A 107 -8.09 10.15 8.81
C ALA A 107 -7.85 8.77 8.17
N LEU A 108 -6.60 8.50 7.81
CA LEU A 108 -6.18 7.21 7.22
C LEU A 108 -5.80 6.15 8.28
N SER A 109 -5.83 6.50 9.56
CA SER A 109 -5.28 5.69 10.66
C SER A 109 -6.36 5.09 11.57
N ASN A 110 -7.53 4.75 11.01
CA ASN A 110 -8.63 4.14 11.78
C ASN A 110 -8.65 2.60 11.67
N GLY A 111 -7.76 2.03 10.85
CA GLY A 111 -7.64 0.59 10.66
C GLY A 111 -7.12 -0.14 11.90
N PRO A 112 -6.97 -1.48 11.81
CA PRO A 112 -6.68 -2.33 12.96
C PRO A 112 -5.35 -2.05 13.64
N THR A 113 -4.43 -1.36 12.96
CA THR A 113 -3.10 -1.04 13.52
C THR A 113 -2.89 0.45 13.79
N LEU A 114 -3.93 1.26 13.55
CA LEU A 114 -3.93 2.71 13.75
C LEU A 114 -2.89 3.45 12.89
N ALA A 115 -2.65 2.95 11.67
CA ALA A 115 -1.74 3.56 10.71
C ALA A 115 -2.26 3.46 9.28
N PHE A 116 -1.95 4.46 8.44
CA PHE A 116 -2.37 4.50 7.03
C PHE A 116 -1.98 3.28 6.19
N LYS A 117 -1.00 2.49 6.65
CA LYS A 117 -0.58 1.26 5.97
C LYS A 117 -1.71 0.23 5.90
N ASP A 118 -2.66 0.27 6.85
CA ASP A 118 -3.82 -0.61 6.87
C ASP A 118 -4.67 -0.49 5.59
N MET A 119 -4.80 0.73 5.04
CA MET A 119 -5.57 0.99 3.81
C MET A 119 -5.13 0.11 2.64
N ALA A 120 -3.82 -0.12 2.53
CA ALA A 120 -3.23 -0.95 1.49
C ALA A 120 -3.09 -2.41 1.92
N MET A 121 -2.64 -2.66 3.16
CA MET A 121 -2.31 -4.01 3.61
C MET A 121 -3.55 -4.89 3.71
N GLN A 122 -4.69 -4.38 4.21
CA GLN A 122 -5.91 -5.17 4.33
C GLN A 122 -6.39 -5.69 2.97
N LEU A 123 -6.36 -4.83 1.93
CA LEU A 123 -6.68 -5.24 0.57
C LEU A 123 -5.66 -6.26 0.03
N LEU A 124 -4.37 -6.02 0.27
CA LEU A 124 -3.29 -6.90 -0.18
C LEU A 124 -3.45 -8.31 0.39
N GLY A 125 -3.82 -8.44 1.67
CA GLY A 125 -4.05 -9.74 2.29
C GLY A 125 -5.20 -10.52 1.64
N ASN A 126 -6.29 -9.84 1.30
CA ASN A 126 -7.42 -10.45 0.58
C ASN A 126 -7.03 -10.82 -0.87
N LEU A 127 -6.27 -9.98 -1.57
CA LEU A 127 -5.79 -10.26 -2.92
C LEU A 127 -4.81 -11.44 -2.96
N PHE A 128 -3.91 -11.54 -1.99
CA PHE A 128 -2.97 -12.67 -1.86
C PHE A 128 -3.71 -13.99 -1.62
N GLU A 129 -4.61 -14.03 -0.64
CA GLU A 129 -5.42 -15.23 -0.36
C GLU A 129 -6.21 -15.67 -1.61
N TYR A 130 -6.84 -14.71 -2.31
CA TYR A 130 -7.57 -14.99 -3.54
C TYR A 130 -6.67 -15.62 -4.61
N GLU A 131 -5.55 -14.97 -4.94
CA GLU A 131 -4.71 -15.41 -6.05
C GLU A 131 -3.93 -16.68 -5.75
N LEU A 132 -3.46 -16.85 -4.50
CA LEU A 132 -2.80 -18.07 -4.05
C LEU A 132 -3.78 -19.25 -4.03
N GLY A 133 -5.02 -19.04 -3.58
CA GLY A 133 -6.09 -20.03 -3.64
C GLY A 133 -6.38 -20.46 -5.08
N ARG A 134 -6.50 -19.50 -6.00
CA ARG A 134 -6.72 -19.76 -7.43
C ARG A 134 -5.58 -20.56 -8.08
N ARG A 135 -4.34 -20.33 -7.65
CA ARG A 135 -3.15 -21.04 -8.16
C ARG A 135 -2.86 -22.36 -7.42
N GLY A 136 -3.54 -22.66 -6.31
CA GLY A 136 -3.14 -23.75 -5.42
C GLY A 136 -1.72 -23.57 -4.87
N ALA A 137 -1.32 -22.32 -4.62
CA ALA A 137 0.03 -21.94 -4.25
C ALA A 137 0.11 -21.47 -2.79
N GLU A 138 1.33 -21.31 -2.29
CA GLU A 138 1.60 -20.74 -0.97
C GLU A 138 2.70 -19.69 -1.06
N LEU A 139 2.68 -18.73 -0.14
CA LEU A 139 3.65 -17.65 -0.02
C LEU A 139 4.13 -17.52 1.42
N ASN A 140 5.45 -17.54 1.61
CA ASN A 140 6.07 -17.24 2.89
C ASN A 140 6.65 -15.84 2.84
N ILE A 141 5.98 -14.88 3.47
CA ILE A 141 6.40 -13.48 3.52
C ILE A 141 7.52 -13.36 4.55
N LEU A 142 8.67 -12.83 4.15
CA LEU A 142 9.74 -12.45 5.07
C LEU A 142 9.88 -10.92 5.08
N GLY A 143 9.82 -10.33 6.27
CA GLY A 143 9.90 -8.88 6.45
C GLY A 143 10.78 -8.47 7.63
N ALA A 144 11.16 -7.19 7.64
CA ALA A 144 11.78 -6.52 8.75
C ALA A 144 10.96 -5.29 9.11
N THR A 145 10.78 -5.03 10.41
CA THR A 145 10.04 -3.87 10.90
C THR A 145 10.71 -3.22 12.12
N SER A 146 10.47 -1.93 12.28
CA SER A 146 10.71 -1.16 13.51
C SER A 146 9.42 -0.93 14.31
N GLY A 147 8.28 -1.48 13.86
CA GLY A 147 6.96 -1.33 14.47
C GLY A 147 5.84 -1.37 13.42
N ASP A 148 5.32 -0.20 13.05
CA ASP A 148 4.08 -0.01 12.25
C ASP A 148 3.91 -0.90 11.02
N THR A 149 4.96 -1.08 10.21
CA THR A 149 4.86 -1.84 8.95
C THR A 149 4.62 -3.33 9.22
N GLY A 150 5.24 -3.85 10.28
CA GLY A 150 5.06 -5.23 10.73
C GLY A 150 3.65 -5.45 11.23
N SER A 151 3.15 -4.59 12.13
CA SER A 151 1.76 -4.65 12.60
C SER A 151 0.79 -4.70 11.42
N ALA A 152 0.85 -3.74 10.50
CA ALA A 152 -0.09 -3.67 9.38
C ALA A 152 -0.03 -4.91 8.47
N ALA A 153 1.17 -5.46 8.24
CA ALA A 153 1.34 -6.69 7.47
C ALA A 153 0.75 -7.91 8.21
N GLU A 154 1.04 -8.08 9.49
CA GLU A 154 0.56 -9.21 10.28
C GLU A 154 -0.96 -9.20 10.42
N TYR A 155 -1.57 -8.06 10.74
CA TYR A 155 -3.03 -7.96 10.85
C TYR A 155 -3.76 -8.17 9.52
N ALA A 156 -3.13 -7.86 8.39
CA ALA A 156 -3.71 -8.13 7.09
C ALA A 156 -3.62 -9.62 6.71
N MET A 157 -2.52 -10.26 7.06
CA MET A 157 -2.20 -11.63 6.64
C MET A 157 -2.61 -12.70 7.66
N ARG A 158 -2.91 -12.34 8.91
CA ARG A 158 -3.35 -13.29 9.93
C ARG A 158 -4.60 -14.06 9.46
N GLY A 159 -4.55 -15.37 9.63
CA GLY A 159 -5.61 -16.30 9.21
C GLY A 159 -5.81 -16.43 7.69
N LYS A 160 -5.03 -15.76 6.84
CA LYS A 160 -5.14 -15.87 5.37
C LYS A 160 -4.60 -17.21 4.87
N GLN A 161 -5.40 -17.90 4.07
CA GLN A 161 -5.02 -19.20 3.51
C GLN A 161 -3.88 -19.05 2.50
N GLY A 162 -2.95 -20.00 2.54
CA GLY A 162 -1.76 -20.01 1.67
C GLY A 162 -0.70 -18.95 2.00
N VAL A 163 -0.87 -18.16 3.06
CA VAL A 163 0.08 -17.11 3.45
C VAL A 163 0.65 -17.39 4.84
N ARG A 164 1.97 -17.28 4.99
CA ARG A 164 2.65 -17.20 6.29
C ARG A 164 3.50 -15.95 6.36
N VAL A 165 3.62 -15.35 7.54
CA VAL A 165 4.43 -14.15 7.77
C VAL A 165 5.53 -14.46 8.77
N PHE A 166 6.77 -14.20 8.38
CA PHE A 166 7.94 -14.23 9.24
C PHE A 166 8.45 -12.79 9.35
N MET A 167 8.20 -12.17 10.50
CA MET A 167 8.53 -10.76 10.73
C MET A 167 9.70 -10.65 11.70
N THR A 168 10.80 -10.10 11.20
CA THR A 168 11.96 -9.77 12.04
C THR A 168 11.79 -8.39 12.64
N SER A 169 12.07 -8.26 13.93
CA SER A 169 12.06 -6.98 14.65
C SER A 169 13.18 -6.91 15.66
N PRO A 170 13.79 -5.74 15.91
CA PRO A 170 14.87 -5.61 16.88
C PRO A 170 14.34 -5.76 18.31
N HIS A 171 14.94 -6.68 19.07
CA HIS A 171 14.55 -6.99 20.44
C HIS A 171 14.66 -5.75 21.34
N GLY A 172 13.56 -5.37 22.01
CA GLY A 172 13.51 -4.27 22.96
C GLY A 172 13.63 -2.85 22.38
N ARG A 173 13.53 -2.70 21.05
CA ARG A 173 13.69 -1.39 20.37
C ARG A 173 12.42 -0.84 19.70
N MET A 174 11.29 -1.54 19.84
CA MET A 174 9.97 -1.05 19.38
C MET A 174 9.23 -0.36 20.53
N SER A 175 8.25 0.50 20.21
CA SER A 175 7.36 1.02 21.25
C SER A 175 6.52 -0.13 21.85
N ALA A 176 6.14 -0.01 23.12
CA ALA A 176 5.33 -1.03 23.80
C ALA A 176 4.01 -1.31 23.06
N PHE A 177 3.39 -0.28 22.47
CA PHE A 177 2.14 -0.42 21.71
C PHE A 177 2.33 -1.27 20.45
N GLN A 178 3.34 -0.96 19.63
CA GLN A 178 3.62 -1.72 18.40
C GLN A 178 4.04 -3.17 18.71
N GLN A 179 4.87 -3.36 19.74
CA GLN A 179 5.27 -4.70 20.18
C GLN A 179 4.06 -5.51 20.64
N ALA A 180 3.14 -4.91 21.41
CA ALA A 180 1.93 -5.59 21.86
C ALA A 180 0.99 -5.94 20.69
N GLN A 181 0.84 -5.07 19.70
CA GLN A 181 0.07 -5.37 18.47
C GLN A 181 0.61 -6.63 17.77
N MET A 182 1.91 -6.71 17.53
CA MET A 182 2.51 -7.84 16.83
C MET A 182 2.57 -9.11 17.70
N PHE A 183 3.18 -9.01 18.88
CA PHE A 183 3.58 -10.20 19.66
C PHE A 183 2.42 -10.84 20.43
N SER A 184 1.24 -10.19 20.49
CA SER A 184 0.05 -10.81 21.07
C SER A 184 -0.72 -11.70 20.08
N LEU A 185 -0.44 -11.62 18.77
CA LEU A 185 -1.09 -12.45 17.77
C LEU A 185 -0.76 -13.93 18.02
N GLN A 186 -1.81 -14.76 18.09
CA GLN A 186 -1.69 -16.21 18.32
C GLN A 186 -1.96 -17.02 17.03
N ASP A 187 -2.25 -16.34 15.92
CA ASP A 187 -2.54 -16.97 14.63
C ASP A 187 -1.35 -17.82 14.16
N GLU A 188 -1.60 -19.10 13.83
CA GLU A 188 -0.55 -20.08 13.50
C GLU A 188 0.34 -19.67 12.31
N ASN A 189 -0.18 -18.82 11.42
CA ASN A 189 0.51 -18.37 10.23
C ASN A 189 1.35 -17.10 10.44
N ILE A 190 1.39 -16.56 11.66
CA ILE A 190 2.18 -15.37 12.03
C ILE A 190 3.34 -15.79 12.93
N HIS A 191 4.56 -15.44 12.51
CA HIS A 191 5.80 -15.77 13.19
C HIS A 191 6.60 -14.50 13.46
N ASN A 192 6.53 -14.05 14.71
CA ASN A 192 7.31 -12.93 15.22
C ASN A 192 8.71 -13.38 15.66
N ILE A 193 9.76 -12.82 15.05
CA ILE A 193 11.16 -13.17 15.30
C ILE A 193 11.88 -11.94 15.86
N ALA A 194 12.12 -11.93 17.16
CA ALA A 194 12.87 -10.87 17.83
C ALA A 194 14.38 -11.10 17.63
N ILE A 195 15.06 -10.16 16.97
CA ILE A 195 16.49 -10.21 16.68
C ILE A 195 17.26 -9.44 17.75
N GLU A 196 18.24 -10.07 18.38
CA GLU A 196 19.19 -9.39 19.27
C GLU A 196 20.13 -8.49 18.46
N GLY A 197 19.69 -7.26 18.17
CA GLY A 197 20.41 -6.33 17.30
C GLY A 197 19.69 -4.99 17.11
N VAL A 198 20.05 -4.28 16.05
CA VAL A 198 19.39 -3.07 15.56
C VAL A 198 18.45 -3.39 14.40
N PHE A 199 17.64 -2.41 13.97
CA PHE A 199 16.76 -2.59 12.82
C PHE A 199 17.53 -2.91 11.53
N ASP A 200 18.73 -2.34 11.36
CA ASP A 200 19.56 -2.60 10.18
C ASP A 200 19.98 -4.08 10.08
N ASP A 201 20.24 -4.74 11.22
CA ASP A 201 20.52 -6.19 11.25
C ASP A 201 19.33 -7.00 10.72
N CYS A 202 18.11 -6.63 11.11
CA CYS A 202 16.88 -7.24 10.58
C CYS A 202 16.79 -7.04 9.05
N GLN A 203 17.08 -5.82 8.56
CA GLN A 203 17.07 -5.54 7.12
C GLN A 203 18.13 -6.35 6.38
N ASP A 204 19.32 -6.50 6.94
CA ASP A 204 20.41 -7.24 6.31
C ASP A 204 20.13 -8.73 6.24
N ILE A 205 19.46 -9.32 7.24
CA ILE A 205 18.93 -10.69 7.16
C ILE A 205 17.95 -10.83 5.99
N VAL A 206 16.98 -9.92 5.87
CA VAL A 206 16.00 -9.94 4.77
C VAL A 206 16.69 -9.78 3.41
N LYS A 207 17.69 -8.90 3.29
CA LYS A 207 18.49 -8.73 2.07
C LYS A 207 19.30 -9.98 1.74
N ALA A 208 19.94 -10.61 2.72
CA ALA A 208 20.71 -11.84 2.53
C ALA A 208 19.82 -12.96 1.99
N VAL A 209 18.64 -13.18 2.58
CA VAL A 209 17.65 -14.14 2.08
C VAL A 209 17.13 -13.72 0.69
N SER A 210 16.97 -12.41 0.44
CA SER A 210 16.54 -11.91 -0.87
C SER A 210 17.54 -12.21 -1.99
N ASN A 211 18.83 -12.28 -1.66
CA ASN A 211 19.91 -12.59 -2.59
C ASN A 211 20.12 -14.11 -2.79
N ASP A 212 19.65 -14.95 -1.87
CA ASP A 212 19.66 -16.41 -2.03
C ASP A 212 18.45 -16.90 -2.86
N LEU A 213 18.63 -16.88 -4.18
CA LEU A 213 17.59 -17.30 -5.12
C LEU A 213 17.17 -18.77 -4.96
N ALA A 214 18.08 -19.65 -4.51
CA ALA A 214 17.77 -21.06 -4.31
C ALA A 214 16.85 -21.24 -3.09
N PHE A 215 17.17 -20.55 -1.98
CA PHE A 215 16.34 -20.53 -0.78
C PHE A 215 14.97 -19.92 -1.06
N LYS A 216 14.91 -18.77 -1.76
CA LYS A 216 13.64 -18.13 -2.12
C LYS A 216 12.74 -19.04 -2.94
N ARG A 217 13.29 -19.73 -3.94
CA ARG A 217 12.51 -20.67 -4.77
C ARG A 217 12.04 -21.87 -3.95
N LYS A 218 12.93 -22.46 -3.15
CA LYS A 218 12.62 -23.64 -2.31
C LYS A 218 11.49 -23.35 -1.32
N TYR A 219 11.55 -22.20 -0.64
CA TYR A 219 10.61 -21.84 0.42
C TYR A 219 9.56 -20.82 -0.03
N LYS A 220 9.45 -20.53 -1.33
CA LYS A 220 8.47 -19.57 -1.89
C LYS A 220 8.47 -18.23 -1.13
N ILE A 221 9.66 -17.67 -0.91
CA ILE A 221 9.82 -16.44 -0.13
C ILE A 221 9.34 -15.23 -0.94
N GLY A 222 8.36 -14.51 -0.39
CA GLY A 222 7.86 -13.23 -0.88
C GLY A 222 8.18 -12.08 0.08
N THR A 223 7.86 -10.86 -0.33
CA THR A 223 8.03 -9.65 0.47
C THR A 223 6.80 -8.76 0.36
N VAL A 224 6.46 -8.03 1.43
CA VAL A 224 5.33 -7.07 1.46
C VAL A 224 5.78 -5.64 1.74
N ASN A 225 6.90 -5.25 1.15
CA ASN A 225 7.47 -3.91 1.23
C ASN A 225 6.68 -2.90 0.36
N SER A 226 7.01 -1.61 0.50
CA SER A 226 6.28 -0.48 -0.12
C SER A 226 6.38 -0.40 -1.64
N ILE A 227 7.12 -1.32 -2.25
CA ILE A 227 7.35 -1.40 -3.70
C ILE A 227 6.31 -2.25 -4.43
N ASN A 228 5.46 -2.99 -3.71
CA ASN A 228 4.39 -3.77 -4.33
C ASN A 228 3.35 -2.82 -4.95
N TRP A 229 3.07 -2.99 -6.25
CA TRP A 229 2.16 -2.12 -7.00
C TRP A 229 0.75 -2.08 -6.40
N ALA A 230 0.21 -3.22 -5.93
CA ALA A 230 -1.12 -3.26 -5.34
C ALA A 230 -1.22 -2.38 -4.08
N ARG A 231 -0.13 -2.23 -3.32
CA ARG A 231 -0.09 -1.31 -2.17
C ARG A 231 -0.16 0.15 -2.58
N LEU A 232 0.50 0.53 -3.66
CA LEU A 232 0.43 1.90 -4.18
C LEU A 232 -0.96 2.16 -4.76
N LEU A 233 -1.48 1.22 -5.54
CA LEU A 233 -2.77 1.35 -6.18
C LEU A 233 -3.92 1.48 -5.16
N ALA A 234 -3.90 0.70 -4.06
CA ALA A 234 -4.88 0.85 -2.98
C ALA A 234 -4.88 2.25 -2.35
N GLN A 235 -3.73 2.92 -2.35
CA GLN A 235 -3.57 4.28 -1.81
C GLN A 235 -4.14 5.35 -2.74
N VAL A 236 -4.25 5.08 -4.05
CA VAL A 236 -4.87 6.01 -5.01
C VAL A 236 -6.33 6.30 -4.62
N VAL A 237 -7.03 5.30 -4.09
CA VAL A 237 -8.47 5.38 -3.78
C VAL A 237 -8.78 6.49 -2.77
N TYR A 238 -7.99 6.65 -1.70
CA TYR A 238 -8.29 7.67 -0.71
C TYR A 238 -8.05 9.09 -1.24
N TYR A 239 -7.16 9.31 -2.21
CA TYR A 239 -7.07 10.62 -2.87
C TYR A 239 -8.38 11.00 -3.58
N PHE A 240 -9.03 10.04 -4.25
CA PHE A 240 -10.36 10.26 -4.84
C PHE A 240 -11.42 10.47 -3.75
N ALA A 241 -11.41 9.67 -2.68
CA ALA A 241 -12.35 9.79 -1.58
C ALA A 241 -12.23 11.15 -0.85
N GLY A 242 -11.01 11.56 -0.51
CA GLY A 242 -10.71 12.86 0.09
C GLY A 242 -11.08 14.01 -0.84
N TYR A 243 -10.80 13.91 -2.15
CA TYR A 243 -11.25 14.91 -3.11
C TYR A 243 -12.77 15.05 -3.14
N VAL A 244 -13.49 13.92 -3.25
CA VAL A 244 -14.97 13.90 -3.28
C VAL A 244 -15.56 14.47 -1.99
N GLN A 245 -15.00 14.15 -0.83
CA GLN A 245 -15.44 14.69 0.45
C GLN A 245 -15.14 16.20 0.60
N ALA A 246 -14.02 16.69 0.06
CA ALA A 246 -13.58 18.07 0.21
C ALA A 246 -14.22 19.06 -0.79
N THR A 247 -15.03 18.58 -1.74
CA THR A 247 -15.56 19.39 -2.84
C THR A 247 -17.02 19.11 -3.12
N GLU A 248 -17.74 20.11 -3.61
CA GLU A 248 -19.15 20.04 -4.03
C GLU A 248 -19.27 19.69 -5.52
N SER A 249 -18.28 20.08 -6.33
CA SER A 249 -18.28 19.90 -7.78
C SER A 249 -16.87 19.63 -8.33
N ASN A 250 -16.79 19.15 -9.58
CA ASN A 250 -15.54 18.71 -10.20
C ASN A 250 -14.63 19.85 -10.71
N ASP A 251 -15.14 21.08 -10.77
CA ASP A 251 -14.38 22.29 -11.14
C ASP A 251 -13.47 22.79 -10.02
N GLN A 252 -13.73 22.37 -8.78
CA GLN A 252 -12.88 22.66 -7.64
C GLN A 252 -11.59 21.84 -7.67
N LYS A 253 -10.54 22.39 -7.06
CA LYS A 253 -9.25 21.70 -6.88
C LYS A 253 -8.91 21.53 -5.42
N VAL A 254 -8.18 20.46 -5.11
CA VAL A 254 -7.70 20.15 -3.75
C VAL A 254 -6.18 20.03 -3.77
N SER A 255 -5.52 20.52 -2.72
CA SER A 255 -4.10 20.22 -2.48
C SER A 255 -3.98 19.18 -1.36
N PHE A 256 -3.03 18.25 -1.50
CA PHE A 256 -2.75 17.24 -0.48
C PHE A 256 -1.35 17.43 0.08
N THR A 257 -1.22 17.40 1.41
CA THR A 257 0.08 17.41 2.10
C THR A 257 0.34 16.06 2.72
N VAL A 258 1.49 15.46 2.36
CA VAL A 258 1.80 14.07 2.68
C VAL A 258 3.09 13.98 3.50
N PRO A 259 3.02 13.61 4.80
CA PRO A 259 4.19 13.22 5.58
C PRO A 259 4.87 12.01 4.91
N SER A 260 6.07 12.22 4.39
CA SER A 260 6.69 11.32 3.40
C SER A 260 8.00 10.71 3.89
N GLY A 261 8.10 9.40 3.72
CA GLY A 261 9.34 8.61 3.84
C GLY A 261 9.63 7.91 2.51
N ASN A 262 9.25 6.64 2.39
CA ASN A 262 9.46 5.80 1.18
C ASN A 262 8.60 6.17 -0.06
N PHE A 263 8.06 7.39 -0.11
CA PHE A 263 7.39 7.98 -1.27
C PHE A 263 6.08 7.34 -1.79
N GLY A 264 5.70 6.14 -1.32
CA GLY A 264 4.53 5.42 -1.85
C GLY A 264 3.21 6.19 -1.77
N ASN A 265 2.98 6.94 -0.69
CA ASN A 265 1.76 7.71 -0.49
C ASN A 265 1.67 8.87 -1.49
N VAL A 266 2.67 9.77 -1.53
CA VAL A 266 2.65 10.90 -2.48
C VAL A 266 2.69 10.42 -3.93
N CYS A 267 3.34 9.28 -4.21
CA CYS A 267 3.32 8.66 -5.53
C CYS A 267 1.90 8.21 -5.92
N ALA A 268 1.10 7.67 -4.99
CA ALA A 268 -0.31 7.37 -5.25
C ALA A 268 -1.12 8.64 -5.55
N GLY A 269 -0.83 9.75 -4.86
CA GLY A 269 -1.41 11.07 -5.18
C GLY A 269 -1.01 11.56 -6.57
N HIS A 270 0.24 11.34 -6.96
CA HIS A 270 0.73 11.62 -8.31
C HIS A 270 -0.02 10.77 -9.35
N VAL A 271 -0.21 9.48 -9.11
CA VAL A 271 -1.01 8.60 -9.97
C VAL A 271 -2.45 9.11 -10.08
N ALA A 272 -3.10 9.46 -8.97
CA ALA A 272 -4.45 10.02 -8.99
C ALA A 272 -4.54 11.30 -9.85
N ARG A 273 -3.56 12.21 -9.72
CA ARG A 273 -3.47 13.41 -10.56
C ARG A 273 -3.26 13.07 -12.03
N MET A 274 -2.39 12.11 -12.35
CA MET A 274 -2.13 11.63 -13.71
C MET A 274 -3.32 10.89 -14.34
N MET A 275 -4.23 10.37 -13.52
CA MET A 275 -5.50 9.82 -13.98
C MET A 275 -6.53 10.91 -14.32
N GLY A 276 -6.32 12.16 -13.92
CA GLY A 276 -7.24 13.28 -14.19
C GLY A 276 -7.94 13.85 -12.94
N LEU A 277 -7.61 13.38 -11.74
CA LEU A 277 -8.16 13.96 -10.50
C LEU A 277 -7.69 15.43 -10.35
N PRO A 278 -8.58 16.42 -10.09
CA PRO A 278 -8.22 17.84 -9.97
C PRO A 278 -7.39 18.21 -8.73
N ILE A 279 -6.16 17.69 -8.66
CA ILE A 279 -5.19 18.02 -7.61
C ILE A 279 -4.39 19.26 -8.02
N ASP A 280 -4.45 20.32 -7.21
CA ASP A 280 -3.65 21.53 -7.43
C ASP A 280 -2.18 21.28 -7.10
N ARG A 281 -1.88 20.94 -5.83
CA ARG A 281 -0.53 20.64 -5.35
C ARG A 281 -0.47 19.31 -4.59
N LEU A 282 0.67 18.63 -4.74
CA LEU A 282 1.10 17.54 -3.88
C LEU A 282 2.29 18.05 -3.07
N VAL A 283 2.07 18.36 -1.80
CA VAL A 283 3.09 18.86 -0.89
C VAL A 283 3.76 17.68 -0.19
N VAL A 284 5.05 17.51 -0.39
CA VAL A 284 5.88 16.49 0.27
C VAL A 284 6.43 17.07 1.56
N ALA A 285 5.93 16.60 2.70
CA ALA A 285 6.43 17.00 4.01
C ALA A 285 7.47 15.97 4.50
N THR A 286 8.72 16.40 4.66
CA THR A 286 9.82 15.59 5.21
C THR A 286 10.13 16.02 6.63
N ASN A 287 10.64 15.09 7.44
CA ASN A 287 11.22 15.42 8.75
C ASN A 287 12.71 15.82 8.57
N GLU A 288 13.52 15.69 9.62
CA GLU A 288 14.97 15.96 9.60
C GLU A 288 15.76 15.06 8.61
N ASN A 289 15.13 14.01 8.07
CA ASN A 289 15.64 13.29 6.92
C ASN A 289 15.31 14.03 5.62
N ASP A 290 16.16 14.99 5.28
CA ASP A 290 15.99 15.96 4.19
C ASP A 290 16.33 15.44 2.78
N VAL A 291 16.62 14.15 2.59
CA VAL A 291 17.08 13.63 1.28
C VAL A 291 16.08 13.92 0.15
N LEU A 292 14.78 13.90 0.45
CA LEU A 292 13.74 14.25 -0.51
C LEU A 292 13.60 15.77 -0.70
N ASP A 293 13.79 16.56 0.36
CA ASP A 293 13.80 18.03 0.25
C ASP A 293 14.96 18.50 -0.63
N GLU A 294 16.18 17.96 -0.41
CA GLU A 294 17.33 18.23 -1.26
C GLU A 294 17.04 17.85 -2.73
N PHE A 295 16.49 16.66 -2.94
CA PHE A 295 16.12 16.19 -4.27
C PHE A 295 15.12 17.11 -4.96
N PHE A 296 14.04 17.52 -4.30
CA PHE A 296 13.05 18.40 -4.91
C PHE A 296 13.54 19.82 -5.14
N ARG A 297 14.42 20.34 -4.26
CA ARG A 297 14.99 21.69 -4.41
C ARG A 297 16.09 21.77 -5.46
N THR A 298 16.87 20.71 -5.64
CA THR A 298 18.14 20.76 -6.38
C THR A 298 18.24 19.76 -7.54
N GLY A 299 17.39 18.74 -7.56
CA GLY A 299 17.50 17.60 -8.49
C GLY A 299 18.58 16.57 -8.09
N VAL A 300 19.26 16.76 -6.96
CA VAL A 300 20.35 15.88 -6.51
C VAL A 300 19.85 14.88 -5.48
N TYR A 301 20.10 13.59 -5.72
CA TYR A 301 19.88 12.52 -4.76
C TYR A 301 21.22 11.97 -4.28
N ARG A 302 21.58 12.25 -3.01
CA ARG A 302 22.81 11.76 -2.37
C ARG A 302 22.48 10.77 -1.27
N VAL A 303 22.98 9.55 -1.42
CA VAL A 303 22.91 8.52 -0.36
C VAL A 303 23.75 9.00 0.82
N ARG A 304 23.15 9.10 2.02
CA ARG A 304 23.90 9.35 3.25
C ARG A 304 24.68 8.09 3.63
N GLY A 305 25.94 8.25 4.05
CA GLY A 305 26.70 7.13 4.62
C GLY A 305 26.00 6.58 5.86
N SER A 306 26.10 5.28 6.10
CA SER A 306 25.67 4.66 7.36
C SER A 306 26.48 5.29 8.51
N ALA A 307 25.79 5.86 9.49
CA ALA A 307 26.40 6.36 10.72
C ALA A 307 26.79 5.21 11.65
#